data_AF-A0A817WW12-F1
#
_entry.id   AF-A0A817WW12-F1
#
_cell.length_a   1.000
_cell.length_b   1.000
_cell.length_c   1.000
_cell.angle_alpha   90.00
_cell.angle_beta   90.00
_cell.angle_gamma   90.00
#
_symmetry.space_group_name_H-M   'P 1'
#
loop_
_entity.id
_entity.type
_entity.pdbx_description
1 polymer ?
#
loop_
_entity_poly.entity_id
_entity_poly.type
_entity_poly.pdbx_seq_one_letter_code
_entity_poly.pdbx_strand_id
1 'polypeptide(L)'
;MEGIIQLFQEFADNMSLETSGRTTESDEVFQPLLIKFQQARENDDNHQDLIRQTIPLCNEFIDTVEKVTFTHMNDFQNCLELLRHIESIFQIMLFIEDEKLLTREILFASLDLLSKPQIHSYLNNDKHTKLPHKEVYKCINNLLLSLVHDKITLAPFVNTDSTTRKYTDIFSAMYKRVKRDLQFSIDIEQLTVPDNQTTCFILSFFWNLSDRTVIVPWLLGIGLVESMLECLKIIEIPSETAQQIISIIHNISRHDEGADEINKFDGLLILKNIQSNSSEALDDLNNLLISMAIALLSTSKQIRSDNKRMNKILNQLLQITIQAAETEDHRGEYRFHVSEPLTVFSKLFVDDHSLEYVLSHAETDPQLDITSTINLFINLFMKFRNAFTEKNQLEQFTCTALLNILWSISFQDRYKTKLQQNKDFLNAINSLAIDNGEKIVDEYVSRSMESMTKAANGILYNLNEISDGRKTDIVDCHLVPNSGGEKPMIMISYAHGNNPFCDKLLVELGKKGNLFGIWIDRNYCSSNEDLWEKIALGIKQSNLILCLLSQDYYN
;
A
#
# COMPACT_ATOMS: atom_id res chain seq x y z
N MET A 1 -5.86 33.83 13.40
CA MET A 1 -6.93 34.44 12.59
C MET A 1 -6.66 35.94 12.40
N GLU A 2 -6.60 36.77 13.45
CA GLU A 2 -6.27 38.20 13.33
C GLU A 2 -4.85 38.47 12.77
N GLY A 3 -3.83 37.71 13.18
CA GLY A 3 -2.47 37.85 12.61
C GLY A 3 -2.36 37.43 11.14
N ILE A 4 -3.30 36.61 10.65
CA ILE A 4 -3.39 36.22 9.23
C ILE A 4 -3.99 37.38 8.43
N ILE A 5 -5.07 37.98 8.94
CA ILE A 5 -5.72 39.18 8.35
C ILE A 5 -4.73 40.36 8.26
N GLN A 6 -3.84 40.52 9.24
CA GLN A 6 -2.84 41.59 9.25
C GLN A 6 -1.73 41.38 8.20
N LEU A 7 -1.24 40.15 8.04
CA LEU A 7 -0.34 39.75 6.94
C LEU A 7 -0.99 39.98 5.55
N PHE A 8 -2.30 39.76 5.46
CA PHE A 8 -3.11 39.97 4.26
C PHE A 8 -3.29 41.44 3.88
N GLN A 9 -3.30 42.36 4.85
CA GLN A 9 -3.38 43.80 4.63
C GLN A 9 -2.03 44.41 4.26
N GLU A 10 -0.95 44.02 4.95
CA GLU A 10 0.41 44.48 4.63
C GLU A 10 0.86 44.09 3.22
N PHE A 11 0.47 42.91 2.73
CA PHE A 11 0.79 42.48 1.37
C PHE A 11 -0.02 43.25 0.29
N ALA A 12 -1.30 43.55 0.55
CA ALA A 12 -2.14 44.31 -0.37
C ALA A 12 -1.70 45.78 -0.49
N ASP A 13 -1.26 46.37 0.61
CA ASP A 13 -0.70 47.72 0.65
C ASP A 13 0.63 47.79 -0.12
N ASN A 14 1.46 46.74 -0.08
CA ASN A 14 2.71 46.68 -0.85
C ASN A 14 2.49 46.53 -2.38
N MET A 15 1.51 45.74 -2.81
CA MET A 15 1.17 45.55 -4.24
C MET A 15 0.50 46.78 -4.88
N SER A 16 -0.25 47.56 -4.08
CA SER A 16 -0.91 48.78 -4.55
C SER A 16 0.03 49.99 -4.65
N LEU A 17 1.15 49.97 -3.93
CA LEU A 17 2.15 51.04 -3.96
C LEU A 17 3.05 50.99 -5.21
N GLU A 18 3.35 49.81 -5.75
CA GLU A 18 4.25 49.67 -6.92
C GLU A 18 3.58 49.86 -8.30
N THR A 19 2.25 49.75 -8.38
CA THR A 19 1.50 49.92 -9.65
C THR A 19 1.19 51.38 -10.01
N SER A 20 1.53 52.33 -9.11
CA SER A 20 1.27 53.77 -9.30
C SER A 20 2.37 54.48 -10.12
N GLY A 21 2.54 54.16 -11.41
CA GLY A 21 3.36 55.05 -12.25
C GLY A 21 3.74 54.68 -13.67
N ARG A 22 3.51 53.46 -14.17
CA ARG A 22 3.81 53.12 -15.58
C ARG A 22 2.82 52.11 -16.13
N THR A 23 1.80 52.59 -16.85
CA THR A 23 0.93 51.75 -17.67
C THR A 23 1.68 51.30 -18.91
N THR A 24 2.21 50.08 -18.88
CA THR A 24 2.67 49.36 -20.08
C THR A 24 1.54 48.48 -20.62
N GLU A 25 1.54 48.12 -21.92
CA GLU A 25 0.59 47.16 -22.54
C GLU A 25 0.45 45.83 -21.77
N SER A 26 1.41 45.58 -20.88
CA SER A 26 1.50 44.42 -20.01
C SER A 26 0.46 44.38 -18.87
N ASP A 27 0.01 45.55 -18.41
CA ASP A 27 -1.08 45.69 -17.44
C ASP A 27 -2.42 45.17 -18.00
N GLU A 28 -2.66 45.26 -19.30
CA GLU A 28 -3.96 44.86 -19.88
C GLU A 28 -4.18 43.33 -19.86
N VAL A 29 -3.10 42.54 -19.78
CA VAL A 29 -3.16 41.08 -19.91
C VAL A 29 -3.36 40.40 -18.54
N PHE A 30 -2.64 40.84 -17.51
CA PHE A 30 -2.67 40.19 -16.19
C PHE A 30 -3.54 40.90 -15.15
N GLN A 31 -3.82 42.21 -15.29
CA GLN A 31 -4.71 42.92 -14.35
C GLN A 31 -6.12 42.34 -14.26
N PRO A 32 -6.78 41.90 -15.36
CA PRO A 32 -8.09 41.26 -15.26
C PRO A 32 -8.06 39.96 -14.43
N LEU A 33 -6.98 39.18 -14.55
CA LEU A 33 -6.75 37.98 -13.74
C LEU A 33 -6.51 38.35 -12.28
N LEU A 34 -5.67 39.36 -12.03
CA LEU A 34 -5.37 39.87 -10.69
C LEU A 34 -6.65 40.31 -9.96
N ILE A 35 -7.51 41.07 -10.64
CA ILE A 35 -8.81 41.52 -10.13
C ILE A 35 -9.72 40.33 -9.84
N LYS A 36 -9.78 39.32 -10.70
CA LYS A 36 -10.59 38.11 -10.44
C LYS A 36 -10.08 37.33 -9.23
N PHE A 37 -8.76 37.21 -9.05
CA PHE A 37 -8.18 36.59 -7.86
C PHE A 37 -8.48 37.39 -6.58
N GLN A 38 -8.43 38.72 -6.65
CA GLN A 38 -8.81 39.61 -5.55
C GLN A 38 -10.31 39.51 -5.21
N GLN A 39 -11.17 39.46 -6.23
CA GLN A 39 -12.63 39.30 -6.04
C GLN A 39 -13.01 37.92 -5.50
N ALA A 40 -12.31 36.87 -5.93
CA ALA A 40 -12.49 35.54 -5.36
C ALA A 40 -12.11 35.56 -3.86
N ARG A 41 -11.01 36.24 -3.52
CA ARG A 41 -10.54 36.44 -2.13
C ARG A 41 -11.51 37.28 -1.29
N GLU A 42 -12.16 38.30 -1.84
CA GLU A 42 -13.08 39.18 -1.09
C GLU A 42 -14.45 38.53 -0.81
N ASN A 43 -14.84 37.49 -1.55
CA ASN A 43 -16.08 36.73 -1.35
C ASN A 43 -15.94 35.57 -0.32
N ASP A 44 -15.15 35.78 0.75
CA ASP A 44 -14.68 34.77 1.73
C ASP A 44 -15.77 34.08 2.59
N ASP A 45 -17.04 34.40 2.36
CA ASP A 45 -18.16 33.82 3.12
C ASP A 45 -18.39 32.33 2.78
N ASN A 46 -17.83 31.80 1.68
CA ASN A 46 -17.88 30.38 1.33
C ASN A 46 -16.56 29.86 0.72
N HIS A 47 -15.80 29.13 1.54
CA HIS A 47 -14.48 28.56 1.20
C HIS A 47 -14.52 27.59 0.00
N GLN A 48 -15.64 26.92 -0.24
CA GLN A 48 -15.80 26.00 -1.37
C GLN A 48 -15.87 26.75 -2.71
N ASP A 49 -16.48 27.93 -2.72
CA ASP A 49 -16.62 28.74 -3.93
C ASP A 49 -15.28 29.38 -4.32
N LEU A 50 -14.46 29.80 -3.35
CA LEU A 50 -13.10 30.28 -3.59
C LEU A 50 -12.25 29.22 -4.31
N ILE A 51 -12.31 27.98 -3.86
CA ILE A 51 -11.58 26.85 -4.48
C ILE A 51 -12.09 26.59 -5.90
N ARG A 52 -13.41 26.50 -6.09
CA ARG A 52 -14.03 26.30 -7.42
C ARG A 52 -13.70 27.41 -8.40
N GLN A 53 -13.48 28.64 -7.92
CA GLN A 53 -13.06 29.77 -8.74
C GLN A 53 -11.56 29.76 -9.03
N THR A 54 -10.73 29.25 -8.12
CA THR A 54 -9.26 29.23 -8.26
C THR A 54 -8.78 28.34 -9.41
N ILE A 55 -9.40 27.17 -9.62
CA ILE A 55 -9.02 26.24 -10.70
C ILE A 55 -9.20 26.84 -12.12
N PRO A 56 -10.36 27.44 -12.47
CA PRO A 56 -10.53 28.19 -13.71
C PRO A 56 -9.52 29.33 -13.85
N LEU A 57 -9.18 30.03 -12.76
CA LEU A 57 -8.21 31.10 -12.79
C LEU A 57 -6.79 30.59 -13.05
N CYS A 58 -6.40 29.43 -12.51
CA CYS A 58 -5.13 28.78 -12.86
C CYS A 58 -5.09 28.37 -14.34
N ASN A 59 -6.20 27.87 -14.91
CA ASN A 59 -6.30 27.60 -16.34
C ASN A 59 -6.12 28.86 -17.18
N GLU A 60 -6.87 29.92 -16.85
CA GLU A 60 -6.80 31.20 -17.54
C GLU A 60 -5.39 31.81 -17.41
N PHE A 61 -4.75 31.66 -16.25
CA PHE A 61 -3.38 32.07 -16.02
C PHE A 61 -2.38 31.32 -16.92
N ILE A 62 -2.46 29.99 -16.99
CA ILE A 62 -1.59 29.16 -17.85
C ILE A 62 -1.79 29.55 -19.32
N ASP A 63 -3.04 29.64 -19.77
CA ASP A 63 -3.38 30.03 -21.14
C ASP A 63 -2.93 31.48 -21.46
N THR A 64 -2.78 32.32 -20.43
CA THR A 64 -2.29 33.71 -20.54
C THR A 64 -0.76 33.76 -20.60
N VAL A 65 -0.06 33.00 -19.77
CA VAL A 65 1.40 32.87 -19.81
C VAL A 65 1.87 32.40 -21.19
N GLU A 66 1.12 31.55 -21.87
CA GLU A 66 1.41 31.10 -23.25
C GLU A 66 1.41 32.23 -24.29
N LYS A 67 0.69 33.32 -24.03
CA LYS A 67 0.49 34.43 -24.97
C LYS A 67 1.47 35.57 -24.76
N VAL A 68 2.30 35.50 -23.71
CA VAL A 68 3.14 36.62 -23.25
C VAL A 68 4.57 36.51 -23.77
N THR A 69 5.08 37.60 -24.35
CA THR A 69 6.49 37.75 -24.80
C THR A 69 7.36 38.45 -23.76
N PHE A 70 8.70 38.33 -23.90
CA PHE A 70 9.78 38.77 -22.96
C PHE A 70 9.67 40.19 -22.36
N THR A 71 8.82 41.07 -22.89
CA THR A 71 8.60 42.45 -22.44
C THR A 71 7.79 42.60 -21.14
N HIS A 72 7.29 41.51 -20.54
CA HIS A 72 6.31 41.53 -19.43
C HIS A 72 6.85 40.96 -18.10
N MET A 73 8.18 40.97 -17.88
CA MET A 73 8.81 40.26 -16.75
C MET A 73 8.41 40.77 -15.35
N ASN A 74 8.01 42.05 -15.19
CA ASN A 74 7.51 42.57 -13.92
C ASN A 74 6.12 42.01 -13.58
N ASP A 75 5.19 41.99 -14.53
CA ASP A 75 3.86 41.39 -14.29
C ASP A 75 3.93 39.90 -14.07
N PHE A 76 4.94 39.28 -14.68
CA PHE A 76 5.26 37.89 -14.42
C PHE A 76 5.70 37.64 -12.95
N GLN A 77 6.51 38.52 -12.35
CA GLN A 77 6.85 38.45 -10.93
C GLN A 77 5.62 38.66 -10.04
N ASN A 78 4.77 39.63 -10.36
CA ASN A 78 3.51 39.87 -9.64
C ASN A 78 2.58 38.64 -9.68
N CYS A 79 2.53 37.96 -10.82
CA CYS A 79 1.77 36.72 -10.95
C CYS A 79 2.40 35.55 -10.18
N LEU A 80 3.73 35.46 -10.11
CA LEU A 80 4.40 34.46 -9.26
C LEU A 80 4.12 34.67 -7.79
N GLU A 81 4.16 35.91 -7.32
CA GLU A 81 3.81 36.24 -5.95
C GLU A 81 2.35 35.90 -5.64
N LEU A 82 1.45 36.16 -6.59
CA LEU A 82 0.06 35.74 -6.47
C LEU A 82 -0.09 34.21 -6.40
N LEU A 83 0.63 33.45 -7.24
CA LEU A 83 0.62 32.00 -7.19
C LEU A 83 1.17 31.43 -5.88
N ARG A 84 2.24 32.04 -5.34
CA ARG A 84 2.77 31.68 -4.00
C ARG A 84 1.79 32.04 -2.89
N HIS A 85 1.06 33.13 -3.05
CA HIS A 85 0.02 33.52 -2.11
C HIS A 85 -1.16 32.55 -2.16
N ILE A 86 -1.56 32.11 -3.35
CA ILE A 86 -2.55 31.05 -3.57
C ILE A 86 -2.06 29.73 -2.94
N GLU A 87 -0.78 29.37 -3.07
CA GLU A 87 -0.17 28.24 -2.37
C GLU A 87 -0.38 28.32 -0.85
N SER A 88 -0.10 29.49 -0.27
CA SER A 88 -0.27 29.75 1.16
C SER A 88 -1.75 29.66 1.58
N ILE A 89 -2.68 30.16 0.77
CA ILE A 89 -4.12 30.03 1.00
C ILE A 89 -4.52 28.55 1.00
N PHE A 90 -4.07 27.78 0.02
CA PHE A 90 -4.38 26.35 -0.06
C PHE A 90 -3.82 25.55 1.12
N GLN A 91 -2.63 25.90 1.64
CA GLN A 91 -2.06 25.29 2.84
C GLN A 91 -2.90 25.58 4.10
N ILE A 92 -3.48 26.77 4.22
CA ILE A 92 -4.32 27.17 5.36
C ILE A 92 -5.70 26.48 5.31
N MET A 93 -6.23 26.18 4.12
CA MET A 93 -7.57 25.61 3.92
C MET A 93 -7.65 24.08 4.06
N LEU A 94 -6.56 23.40 4.45
CA LEU A 94 -6.48 21.93 4.59
C LEU A 94 -7.24 21.35 5.80
N PHE A 95 -7.89 22.17 6.62
CA PHE A 95 -8.50 21.78 7.90
C PHE A 95 -10.03 21.63 7.87
N ILE A 96 -10.68 21.59 6.70
CA ILE A 96 -12.14 21.45 6.60
C ILE A 96 -12.48 19.98 6.28
N GLU A 97 -13.00 19.26 7.28
CA GLU A 97 -13.21 17.80 7.29
C GLU A 97 -14.30 17.27 6.34
N ASP A 98 -15.15 18.13 5.79
CA ASP A 98 -16.26 17.73 4.92
C ASP A 98 -16.05 18.27 3.51
N GLU A 99 -15.45 17.46 2.63
CA GLU A 99 -15.82 17.31 1.21
C GLU A 99 -14.85 16.39 0.44
N LYS A 100 -15.10 15.08 0.50
CA LYS A 100 -14.43 14.08 -0.36
C LYS A 100 -14.64 14.37 -1.86
N LEU A 101 -15.79 14.97 -2.22
CA LEU A 101 -16.12 15.31 -3.60
C LEU A 101 -15.29 16.50 -4.10
N LEU A 102 -15.21 17.60 -3.33
CA LEU A 102 -14.42 18.77 -3.71
C LEU A 102 -12.93 18.44 -3.77
N THR A 103 -12.42 17.68 -2.80
CA THR A 103 -11.03 17.21 -2.82
C THR A 103 -10.71 16.44 -4.10
N ARG A 104 -11.64 15.58 -4.53
CA ARG A 104 -11.53 14.82 -5.79
C ARG A 104 -11.60 15.73 -7.02
N GLU A 105 -12.47 16.73 -7.04
CA GLU A 105 -12.56 17.71 -8.13
C GLU A 105 -11.26 18.52 -8.27
N ILE A 106 -10.70 19.00 -7.17
CA ILE A 106 -9.42 19.72 -7.15
C ILE A 106 -8.30 18.83 -7.67
N LEU A 107 -8.23 17.58 -7.20
CA LEU A 107 -7.20 16.63 -7.63
C LEU A 107 -7.21 16.43 -9.14
N PHE A 108 -8.37 16.16 -9.74
CA PHE A 108 -8.48 15.95 -11.18
C PHE A 108 -8.27 17.21 -12.00
N ALA A 109 -8.71 18.37 -11.50
CA ALA A 109 -8.42 19.64 -12.14
C ALA A 109 -6.91 19.93 -12.16
N SER A 110 -6.20 19.68 -11.06
CA SER A 110 -4.75 19.85 -11.01
C SER A 110 -4.02 18.87 -11.94
N LEU A 111 -4.49 17.62 -12.05
CA LEU A 111 -3.96 16.67 -13.01
C LEU A 111 -4.24 17.05 -14.47
N ASP A 112 -5.41 17.63 -14.76
CA ASP A 112 -5.75 18.19 -16.07
C ASP A 112 -4.83 19.35 -16.44
N LEU A 113 -4.52 20.21 -15.48
CA LEU A 113 -3.54 21.29 -15.64
C LEU A 113 -2.14 20.75 -15.91
N LEU A 114 -1.68 19.77 -15.14
CA LEU A 114 -0.39 19.11 -15.36
C LEU A 114 -0.31 18.45 -16.75
N SER A 115 -1.45 18.01 -17.29
CA SER A 115 -1.54 17.38 -18.61
C SER A 115 -1.52 18.39 -19.78
N LYS A 116 -1.51 19.70 -19.53
CA LYS A 116 -1.37 20.71 -20.58
C LYS A 116 -0.03 20.52 -21.33
N PRO A 117 0.00 20.61 -22.67
CA PRO A 117 1.18 20.26 -23.48
C PRO A 117 2.50 20.90 -23.03
N GLN A 118 2.46 22.14 -22.56
CA GLN A 118 3.61 22.96 -22.16
C GLN A 118 4.16 22.50 -20.82
N ILE A 119 3.29 22.21 -19.85
CA ILE A 119 3.66 21.65 -18.55
C ILE A 119 4.20 20.23 -18.73
N HIS A 120 3.50 19.41 -19.54
CA HIS A 120 3.94 18.08 -19.90
C HIS A 120 5.31 18.10 -20.63
N SER A 121 5.54 19.06 -21.53
CA SER A 121 6.83 19.28 -22.21
C SER A 121 7.93 19.68 -21.23
N TYR A 122 7.61 20.49 -20.21
CA TYR A 122 8.57 20.84 -19.15
C TYR A 122 9.00 19.61 -18.34
N LEU A 123 8.05 18.77 -17.93
CA LEU A 123 8.35 17.53 -17.19
C LEU A 123 9.21 16.58 -18.04
N ASN A 124 8.88 16.44 -19.33
CA ASN A 124 9.66 15.63 -20.25
C ASN A 124 11.00 16.27 -20.68
N ASN A 125 11.23 17.56 -20.38
CA ASN A 125 12.41 18.34 -20.75
C ASN A 125 12.96 17.94 -22.12
N ASP A 126 12.09 17.99 -23.13
CA ASP A 126 12.49 17.65 -24.49
C ASP A 126 13.55 18.68 -24.90
N LYS A 127 14.81 18.23 -25.08
CA LYS A 127 15.98 19.11 -25.33
C LYS A 127 15.77 20.02 -26.56
N HIS A 128 14.77 19.72 -27.37
CA HIS A 128 14.36 20.45 -28.55
C HIS A 128 13.33 21.57 -28.29
N THR A 129 12.65 21.57 -27.14
CA THR A 129 11.80 22.67 -26.71
C THR A 129 12.60 23.66 -25.87
N LYS A 130 13.07 24.74 -26.50
CA LYS A 130 13.38 25.98 -25.78
C LYS A 130 12.06 26.51 -25.24
N LEU A 131 11.63 26.01 -24.08
CA LEU A 131 10.51 26.61 -23.36
C LEU A 131 10.96 28.02 -22.96
N PRO A 132 10.38 29.08 -23.55
CA PRO A 132 10.54 30.39 -22.96
C PRO A 132 10.00 30.29 -21.54
N HIS A 133 10.61 30.96 -20.55
CA HIS A 133 10.02 31.03 -19.21
C HIS A 133 10.08 29.71 -18.39
N LYS A 134 11.21 28.98 -18.43
CA LYS A 134 11.43 27.73 -17.64
C LYS A 134 11.10 27.85 -16.14
N GLU A 135 11.49 28.95 -15.49
CA GLU A 135 11.22 29.19 -14.06
C GLU A 135 9.73 29.32 -13.74
N VAL A 136 8.93 29.68 -14.73
CA VAL A 136 7.48 29.88 -14.62
C VAL A 136 6.78 28.55 -14.56
N TYR A 137 7.09 27.71 -15.53
CA TYR A 137 6.62 26.33 -15.55
C TYR A 137 7.10 25.56 -14.34
N LYS A 138 8.31 25.84 -13.82
CA LYS A 138 8.77 25.31 -12.54
C LYS A 138 7.85 25.70 -11.38
N CYS A 139 7.57 26.99 -11.19
CA CYS A 139 6.71 27.45 -10.10
C CYS A 139 5.27 26.91 -10.21
N ILE A 140 4.69 26.91 -11.41
CA ILE A 140 3.36 26.34 -11.67
C ILE A 140 3.36 24.85 -11.33
N ASN A 141 4.38 24.10 -11.75
CA ASN A 141 4.48 22.68 -11.43
C ASN A 141 4.59 22.41 -9.93
N ASN A 142 5.43 23.16 -9.21
CA ASN A 142 5.59 22.98 -7.77
C ASN A 142 4.27 23.27 -7.03
N LEU A 143 3.57 24.33 -7.43
CA LEU A 143 2.24 24.64 -6.89
C LEU A 143 1.26 23.48 -7.16
N LEU A 144 1.13 23.06 -8.42
CA LEU A 144 0.19 22.00 -8.79
C LEU A 144 0.52 20.67 -8.11
N LEU A 145 1.79 20.30 -8.01
CA LEU A 145 2.22 19.08 -7.33
C LEU A 145 1.98 19.15 -5.82
N SER A 146 2.21 20.29 -5.19
CA SER A 146 1.90 20.54 -3.77
C SER A 146 0.40 20.37 -3.51
N LEU A 147 -0.45 20.95 -4.36
CA LEU A 147 -1.91 20.79 -4.28
C LEU A 147 -2.35 19.33 -4.47
N VAL A 148 -1.76 18.64 -5.42
CA VAL A 148 -2.07 17.23 -5.69
C VAL A 148 -1.64 16.35 -4.51
N HIS A 149 -0.44 16.58 -3.96
CA HIS A 149 0.10 15.87 -2.82
C HIS A 149 -0.82 15.92 -1.60
N ASP A 150 -1.24 17.13 -1.20
CA ASP A 150 -2.03 17.32 0.02
C ASP A 150 -3.48 16.81 -0.10
N LYS A 151 -3.99 16.65 -1.32
CA LYS A 151 -5.37 16.22 -1.58
C LYS A 151 -5.50 14.71 -1.75
N ILE A 152 -4.46 13.98 -2.13
CA ILE A 152 -4.50 12.50 -2.22
C ILE A 152 -4.75 11.85 -0.87
N THR A 153 -4.15 12.38 0.20
CA THR A 153 -4.37 11.87 1.56
C THR A 153 -5.84 11.91 1.97
N LEU A 154 -6.62 12.83 1.40
CA LEU A 154 -8.02 13.09 1.74
C LEU A 154 -9.02 12.52 0.73
N ALA A 155 -8.62 12.30 -0.53
CA ALA A 155 -9.51 11.85 -1.60
C ALA A 155 -9.60 10.31 -1.67
N PRO A 156 -10.80 9.71 -1.63
CA PRO A 156 -10.97 8.32 -2.03
C PRO A 156 -10.75 8.20 -3.53
N PHE A 157 -9.61 7.65 -3.95
CA PHE A 157 -9.35 7.30 -5.34
C PHE A 157 -10.22 6.09 -5.70
N VAL A 158 -11.37 6.32 -6.35
CA VAL A 158 -12.19 5.23 -6.88
C VAL A 158 -11.57 4.79 -8.21
N ASN A 159 -11.07 3.56 -8.24
CA ASN A 159 -10.48 2.95 -9.42
C ASN A 159 -11.53 2.88 -10.54
N THR A 160 -11.48 3.84 -11.46
CA THR A 160 -12.23 3.79 -12.71
C THR A 160 -11.17 3.76 -13.80
N ASP A 161 -11.14 2.67 -14.58
CA ASP A 161 -10.20 2.46 -15.69
C ASP A 161 -10.11 3.65 -16.66
N SER A 162 -11.18 4.45 -16.75
CA SER A 162 -11.22 5.67 -17.57
C SER A 162 -10.32 6.79 -17.04
N THR A 163 -10.24 6.95 -15.72
CA THR A 163 -9.51 8.03 -15.07
C THR A 163 -8.01 7.73 -15.05
N THR A 164 -7.65 6.48 -14.78
CA THR A 164 -6.25 6.00 -14.75
C THR A 164 -5.59 6.08 -16.13
N ARG A 165 -6.32 5.74 -17.20
CA ARG A 165 -5.83 5.90 -18.58
C ARG A 165 -5.61 7.36 -18.98
N LYS A 166 -6.50 8.27 -18.57
CA LYS A 166 -6.41 9.71 -18.92
C LYS A 166 -5.08 10.33 -18.49
N TYR A 167 -4.56 9.93 -17.34
CA TYR A 167 -3.37 10.55 -16.73
C TYR A 167 -2.10 9.68 -16.83
N THR A 168 -2.12 8.58 -17.57
CA THR A 168 -0.95 7.68 -17.69
C THR A 168 0.28 8.41 -18.25
N ASP A 169 0.09 9.30 -19.24
CA ASP A 169 1.18 10.05 -19.87
C ASP A 169 1.83 11.04 -18.89
N ILE A 170 1.04 11.72 -18.07
CA ILE A 170 1.57 12.70 -17.11
C ILE A 170 2.40 12.03 -16.01
N PHE A 171 1.95 10.89 -15.48
CA PHE A 171 2.74 10.14 -14.50
C PHE A 171 3.98 9.54 -15.13
N SER A 172 3.90 9.14 -16.39
CA SER A 172 5.07 8.73 -17.15
C SER A 172 6.09 9.84 -17.29
N ALA A 173 5.65 11.08 -17.54
CA ALA A 173 6.52 12.24 -17.58
C ALA A 173 7.14 12.55 -16.20
N MET A 174 6.36 12.41 -15.12
CA MET A 174 6.82 12.66 -13.75
C MET A 174 7.94 11.73 -13.31
N TYR A 175 7.82 10.40 -13.46
CA TYR A 175 8.91 9.51 -13.02
C TYR A 175 10.14 9.61 -13.95
N LYS A 176 9.94 9.86 -15.25
CA LYS A 176 11.06 10.11 -16.18
C LYS A 176 11.85 11.35 -15.76
N ARG A 177 11.15 12.36 -15.24
CA ARG A 177 11.78 13.56 -14.66
C ARG A 177 12.63 13.20 -13.44
N VAL A 178 12.09 12.43 -12.49
CA VAL A 178 12.84 11.97 -11.30
C VAL A 178 14.10 11.21 -11.69
N LYS A 179 13.98 10.20 -12.56
CA LYS A 179 15.12 9.41 -13.06
C LYS A 179 16.20 10.31 -13.66
N ARG A 180 15.79 11.28 -14.47
CA ARG A 180 16.68 12.23 -15.10
C ARG A 180 17.41 13.10 -14.07
N ASP A 181 16.68 13.72 -13.15
CA ASP A 181 17.25 14.62 -12.15
C ASP A 181 18.27 13.89 -11.25
N LEU A 182 18.01 12.61 -10.94
CA LEU A 182 18.96 11.76 -10.22
C LEU A 182 20.19 11.38 -11.06
N GLN A 183 20.02 11.08 -12.35
CA GLN A 183 21.16 10.77 -13.24
C GLN A 183 22.08 11.98 -13.47
N PHE A 184 21.52 13.17 -13.70
CA PHE A 184 22.32 14.38 -13.88
C PHE A 184 23.12 14.79 -12.64
N SER A 185 22.66 14.40 -11.45
CA SER A 185 23.35 14.67 -10.18
C SER A 185 24.69 13.92 -10.07
N ILE A 186 24.90 12.87 -10.87
CA ILE A 186 26.12 12.04 -10.87
C ILE A 186 27.19 12.61 -11.82
N ASP A 187 26.77 13.30 -12.89
CA ASP A 187 27.65 13.65 -14.01
C ASP A 187 28.40 14.99 -13.86
N ILE A 188 28.11 15.82 -12.84
CA ILE A 188 28.63 17.20 -12.75
C ILE A 188 29.03 17.58 -11.33
N GLU A 189 30.34 17.64 -11.05
CA GLU A 189 30.93 18.17 -9.81
C GLU A 189 30.74 19.69 -9.61
N GLN A 190 30.13 20.44 -10.55
CA GLN A 190 29.95 21.90 -10.40
C GLN A 190 28.63 22.46 -10.95
N LEU A 191 27.87 23.09 -10.03
CA LEU A 191 27.01 24.28 -10.22
C LEU A 191 25.84 24.18 -11.21
N THR A 192 24.84 23.37 -10.86
CA THR A 192 23.43 23.82 -10.79
C THR A 192 22.70 22.82 -9.92
N VAL A 193 22.18 23.26 -8.78
CA VAL A 193 21.39 22.40 -7.89
C VAL A 193 20.22 21.84 -8.72
N PRO A 194 20.08 20.51 -8.88
CA PRO A 194 18.90 19.91 -9.47
C PRO A 194 17.66 20.49 -8.80
N ASP A 195 16.52 20.52 -9.49
CA ASP A 195 15.28 21.00 -8.88
C ASP A 195 14.76 20.00 -7.85
N ASN A 196 15.45 19.96 -6.69
CA ASN A 196 15.24 18.96 -5.65
C ASN A 196 13.79 19.02 -5.15
N GLN A 197 13.21 20.22 -5.11
CA GLN A 197 11.84 20.42 -4.66
C GLN A 197 10.82 19.73 -5.57
N THR A 198 10.91 19.86 -6.90
CA THR A 198 10.01 19.15 -7.83
C THR A 198 10.16 17.63 -7.71
N THR A 199 11.41 17.15 -7.60
CA THR A 199 11.69 15.70 -7.44
C THR A 199 11.07 15.17 -6.14
N CYS A 200 11.28 15.87 -5.02
CA CYS A 200 10.68 15.51 -3.73
C CYS A 200 9.14 15.53 -3.80
N PHE A 201 8.52 16.51 -4.43
CA PHE A 201 7.06 16.54 -4.57
C PHE A 201 6.52 15.38 -5.42
N ILE A 202 7.18 15.04 -6.53
CA ILE A 202 6.79 13.89 -7.37
C ILE A 202 6.95 12.58 -6.59
N LEU A 203 8.03 12.42 -5.84
CA LEU A 203 8.26 11.23 -5.04
C LEU A 203 7.26 11.11 -3.89
N SER A 204 6.98 12.20 -3.17
CA SER A 204 5.92 12.22 -2.14
C SER A 204 4.55 11.91 -2.74
N PHE A 205 4.26 12.42 -3.94
CA PHE A 205 3.05 12.11 -4.67
C PHE A 205 2.92 10.60 -4.95
N PHE A 206 3.96 9.97 -5.50
CA PHE A 206 3.96 8.52 -5.75
C PHE A 206 3.94 7.70 -4.47
N TRP A 207 4.61 8.17 -3.41
CA TRP A 207 4.57 7.53 -2.10
C TRP A 207 3.14 7.47 -1.55
N ASN A 208 2.43 8.60 -1.55
CA ASN A 208 1.01 8.66 -1.12
C ASN A 208 0.10 7.81 -2.00
N LEU A 209 0.31 7.78 -3.32
CA LEU A 209 -0.46 6.91 -4.22
C LEU A 209 -0.21 5.43 -3.96
N SER A 210 1.06 5.04 -3.80
CA SER A 210 1.44 3.64 -3.57
C SER A 210 0.92 3.09 -2.25
N ASP A 211 0.66 3.96 -1.26
CA ASP A 211 0.03 3.58 -0.01
C ASP A 211 -1.38 2.99 -0.22
N ARG A 212 -2.07 3.44 -1.29
CA ARG A 212 -3.39 2.93 -1.68
C ARG A 212 -3.22 1.68 -2.55
N THR A 213 -3.26 0.51 -1.94
CA THR A 213 -3.09 -0.80 -2.60
C THR A 213 -3.97 -0.98 -3.85
N VAL A 214 -5.20 -0.46 -3.85
CA VAL A 214 -6.13 -0.49 -5.01
C VAL A 214 -5.57 0.22 -6.26
N ILE A 215 -4.65 1.17 -6.08
CA ILE A 215 -4.01 1.94 -7.17
C ILE A 215 -2.77 1.22 -7.70
N VAL A 216 -2.22 0.25 -6.97
CA VAL A 216 -0.96 -0.42 -7.33
C VAL A 216 -0.98 -1.01 -8.73
N PRO A 217 -1.98 -1.79 -9.19
CA PRO A 217 -1.99 -2.36 -10.54
C PRO A 217 -1.75 -1.33 -11.65
N TRP A 218 -2.27 -0.12 -11.45
CA TRP A 218 -2.06 0.97 -12.38
C TRP A 218 -0.64 1.58 -12.29
N LEU A 219 -0.08 1.73 -11.08
CA LEU A 219 1.33 2.13 -10.92
C LEU A 219 2.29 1.14 -11.60
N LEU A 220 1.94 -0.15 -11.62
CA LEU A 220 2.66 -1.17 -12.39
C LEU A 220 2.53 -0.92 -13.89
N GLY A 221 1.30 -0.66 -14.36
CA GLY A 221 0.99 -0.40 -15.76
C GLY A 221 1.75 0.79 -16.37
N ILE A 222 2.11 1.80 -15.55
CA ILE A 222 2.91 2.94 -16.01
C ILE A 222 4.43 2.72 -15.94
N GLY A 223 4.90 1.57 -15.43
CA GLY A 223 6.32 1.24 -15.30
C GLY A 223 7.03 1.92 -14.11
N LEU A 224 6.28 2.28 -13.07
CA LEU A 224 6.84 2.97 -11.89
C LEU A 224 7.89 2.10 -11.18
N VAL A 225 7.60 0.80 -11.01
CA VAL A 225 8.46 -0.14 -10.26
C VAL A 225 9.86 -0.25 -10.86
N GLU A 226 9.94 -0.53 -12.17
CA GLU A 226 11.22 -0.62 -12.88
C GLU A 226 12.04 0.66 -12.67
N SER A 227 11.40 1.81 -12.84
CA SER A 227 12.05 3.12 -12.71
C SER A 227 12.57 3.37 -11.30
N MET A 228 11.78 3.05 -10.27
CA MET A 228 12.19 3.24 -8.87
C MET A 228 13.35 2.31 -8.49
N LEU A 229 13.34 1.06 -8.96
CA LEU A 229 14.44 0.12 -8.74
C LEU A 229 15.71 0.52 -9.49
N GLU A 230 15.58 1.06 -10.71
CA GLU A 230 16.72 1.64 -11.43
C GLU A 230 17.31 2.85 -10.70
N CYS A 231 16.46 3.72 -10.16
CA CYS A 231 16.92 4.84 -9.35
C CYS A 231 17.74 4.35 -8.15
N LEU A 232 17.28 3.31 -7.42
CA LEU A 232 18.01 2.74 -6.28
C LEU A 232 19.39 2.12 -6.64
N LYS A 233 19.67 1.86 -7.91
CA LYS A 233 21.00 1.38 -8.36
C LYS A 233 22.03 2.51 -8.49
N ILE A 234 21.59 3.77 -8.40
CA ILE A 234 22.48 4.93 -8.45
C ILE A 234 23.32 4.97 -7.16
N ILE A 235 24.64 5.15 -7.31
CA ILE A 235 25.62 5.01 -6.21
C ILE A 235 25.45 6.10 -5.14
N GLU A 236 25.07 7.32 -5.52
CA GLU A 236 25.00 8.49 -4.62
C GLU A 236 23.62 9.16 -4.67
N ILE A 237 22.59 8.44 -4.22
CA ILE A 237 21.25 9.02 -4.06
C ILE A 237 21.19 9.79 -2.73
N PRO A 238 20.65 11.03 -2.71
CA PRO A 238 20.38 11.73 -1.45
C PRO A 238 19.52 10.88 -0.51
N SER A 239 19.84 10.85 0.79
CA SER A 239 19.18 9.97 1.78
C SER A 239 17.65 10.15 1.81
N GLU A 240 17.16 11.39 1.75
CA GLU A 240 15.72 11.70 1.73
C GLU A 240 15.02 11.13 0.48
N THR A 241 15.66 11.28 -0.69
CA THR A 241 15.16 10.69 -1.94
C THR A 241 15.18 9.16 -1.87
N ALA A 242 16.26 8.56 -1.37
CA ALA A 242 16.37 7.12 -1.20
C ALA A 242 15.27 6.60 -0.27
N GLN A 243 15.01 7.29 0.84
CA GLN A 243 13.92 6.97 1.77
C GLN A 243 12.55 6.98 1.09
N GLN A 244 12.23 8.03 0.31
CA GLN A 244 10.96 8.08 -0.40
C GLN A 244 10.81 6.94 -1.41
N ILE A 245 11.88 6.63 -2.15
CA ILE A 245 11.88 5.52 -3.12
C ILE A 245 11.70 4.17 -2.39
N ILE A 246 12.41 3.96 -1.28
CA ILE A 246 12.27 2.75 -0.45
C ILE A 246 10.84 2.63 0.09
N SER A 247 10.24 3.73 0.56
CA SER A 247 8.84 3.75 1.01
C SER A 247 7.85 3.40 -0.10
N ILE A 248 8.06 3.90 -1.32
CA ILE A 248 7.26 3.52 -2.51
C ILE A 248 7.37 2.01 -2.76
N ILE A 249 8.61 1.48 -2.78
CA ILE A 249 8.85 0.05 -3.02
C ILE A 249 8.21 -0.81 -1.92
N HIS A 250 8.35 -0.41 -0.65
CA HIS A 250 7.67 -1.05 0.47
C HIS A 250 6.15 -1.08 0.27
N ASN A 251 5.55 0.07 -0.01
CA ASN A 251 4.10 0.18 -0.18
C ASN A 251 3.58 -0.69 -1.33
N ILE A 252 4.27 -0.69 -2.47
CA ILE A 252 3.94 -1.54 -3.63
C ILE A 252 4.10 -3.02 -3.26
N SER A 253 5.12 -3.40 -2.48
CA SER A 253 5.37 -4.79 -2.10
C SER A 253 4.29 -5.41 -1.21
N ARG A 254 3.41 -4.60 -0.60
CA ARG A 254 2.23 -5.08 0.14
C ARG A 254 1.14 -5.64 -0.77
N HIS A 255 1.18 -5.32 -2.07
CA HIS A 255 0.26 -5.84 -3.07
C HIS A 255 0.92 -6.98 -3.86
N ASP A 256 0.22 -8.09 -4.10
CA ASP A 256 0.78 -9.30 -4.72
C ASP A 256 1.33 -9.03 -6.12
N GLU A 257 0.56 -8.35 -6.97
CA GLU A 257 1.05 -7.97 -8.30
C GLU A 257 2.28 -7.04 -8.21
N GLY A 258 2.32 -6.20 -7.17
CA GLY A 258 3.45 -5.32 -6.92
C GLY A 258 4.69 -6.09 -6.50
N ALA A 259 4.54 -7.06 -5.61
CA ALA A 259 5.60 -7.97 -5.20
C ALA A 259 6.12 -8.81 -6.38
N ASP A 260 5.22 -9.33 -7.22
CA ASP A 260 5.56 -10.08 -8.43
C ASP A 260 6.36 -9.20 -9.42
N GLU A 261 5.92 -7.96 -9.67
CA GLU A 261 6.59 -7.03 -10.58
C GLU A 261 7.95 -6.55 -10.02
N ILE A 262 8.06 -6.28 -8.72
CA ILE A 262 9.34 -5.94 -8.08
C ILE A 262 10.34 -7.09 -8.23
N ASN A 263 9.90 -8.34 -8.02
CA ASN A 263 10.76 -9.51 -8.15
C ASN A 263 11.20 -9.77 -9.59
N LYS A 264 10.35 -9.46 -10.59
CA LYS A 264 10.70 -9.54 -12.02
C LYS A 264 11.89 -8.64 -12.40
N PHE A 265 12.11 -7.54 -11.68
CA PHE A 265 13.22 -6.61 -11.89
C PHE A 265 14.36 -6.76 -10.87
N ASP A 266 14.54 -7.96 -10.30
CA ASP A 266 15.56 -8.29 -9.30
C ASP A 266 15.48 -7.45 -8.01
N GLY A 267 14.30 -6.92 -7.68
CA GLY A 267 14.11 -6.02 -6.54
C GLY A 267 14.61 -6.60 -5.21
N LEU A 268 14.34 -7.89 -4.95
CA LEU A 268 14.85 -8.57 -3.76
C LEU A 268 16.38 -8.55 -3.67
N LEU A 269 17.08 -8.76 -4.78
CA LEU A 269 18.55 -8.72 -4.81
C LEU A 269 19.07 -7.29 -4.59
N ILE A 270 18.44 -6.30 -5.23
CA ILE A 270 18.79 -4.88 -5.09
C ILE A 270 18.66 -4.45 -3.62
N LEU A 271 17.52 -4.74 -2.98
CA LEU A 271 17.26 -4.38 -1.59
C LEU A 271 18.23 -5.08 -0.63
N LYS A 272 18.52 -6.36 -0.86
CA LYS A 272 19.54 -7.08 -0.06
C LYS A 272 20.92 -6.48 -0.19
N ASN A 273 21.32 -6.07 -1.41
CA ASN A 273 22.61 -5.43 -1.66
C ASN A 273 22.71 -4.06 -0.98
N ILE A 274 21.65 -3.24 -1.05
CA ILE A 274 21.61 -1.95 -0.35
C ILE A 274 21.83 -2.17 1.14
N GLN A 275 21.04 -3.06 1.76
CA GLN A 275 21.14 -3.36 3.20
C GLN A 275 22.51 -3.94 3.62
N SER A 276 23.19 -4.68 2.74
CA SER A 276 24.50 -5.28 3.02
C SER A 276 25.68 -4.33 2.78
N ASN A 277 25.56 -3.39 1.84
CA ASN A 277 26.63 -2.45 1.49
C ASN A 277 26.58 -1.15 2.30
N SER A 278 25.45 -0.83 2.93
CA SER A 278 25.32 0.32 3.82
C SER A 278 25.99 0.02 5.17
N SER A 279 27.30 0.22 5.23
CA SER A 279 28.09 -0.14 6.41
C SER A 279 27.92 0.79 7.61
N GLU A 280 27.31 1.97 7.49
CA GLU A 280 27.08 2.90 8.63
C GLU A 280 26.15 4.10 8.34
N ALA A 281 25.54 4.21 7.14
CA ALA A 281 24.90 5.45 6.68
C ALA A 281 23.41 5.36 6.27
N LEU A 282 22.78 4.18 6.31
CA LEU A 282 21.34 4.09 6.15
C LEU A 282 20.67 4.31 7.50
N ASP A 283 19.81 5.33 7.60
CA ASP A 283 18.97 5.57 8.78
C ASP A 283 18.18 4.30 9.15
N ASP A 284 17.92 4.11 10.45
CA ASP A 284 17.28 2.91 10.97
C ASP A 284 15.89 2.68 10.36
N LEU A 285 15.17 3.77 10.06
CA LEU A 285 13.90 3.74 9.33
C LEU A 285 14.03 3.09 7.95
N ASN A 286 15.04 3.45 7.17
CA ASN A 286 15.28 2.88 5.85
C ASN A 286 15.62 1.39 5.95
N ASN A 287 16.42 1.01 6.95
CA ASN A 287 16.74 -0.40 7.20
C ASN A 287 15.50 -1.22 7.55
N LEU A 288 14.58 -0.65 8.33
CA LEU A 288 13.32 -1.28 8.69
C LEU A 288 12.39 -1.43 7.48
N LEU A 289 12.22 -0.37 6.66
CA LEU A 289 11.42 -0.44 5.43
C LEU A 289 11.96 -1.47 4.45
N ILE A 290 13.29 -1.50 4.25
CA ILE A 290 13.94 -2.51 3.41
C ILE A 290 13.72 -3.91 3.97
N SER A 291 13.83 -4.09 5.28
CA SER A 291 13.56 -5.37 5.95
C SER A 291 12.13 -5.85 5.70
N MET A 292 11.13 -4.99 5.88
CA MET A 292 9.73 -5.29 5.60
C MET A 292 9.51 -5.65 4.13
N ALA A 293 10.06 -4.88 3.19
CA ALA A 293 9.98 -5.18 1.77
C ALA A 293 10.66 -6.52 1.42
N ILE A 294 11.85 -6.81 1.97
CA ILE A 294 12.53 -8.10 1.78
C ILE A 294 11.66 -9.25 2.27
N ALA A 295 11.00 -9.10 3.42
CA ALA A 295 10.10 -10.12 3.96
C ALA A 295 8.90 -10.36 3.02
N LEU A 296 8.25 -9.30 2.56
CA LEU A 296 7.10 -9.37 1.65
C LEU A 296 7.45 -10.00 0.29
N LEU A 297 8.64 -9.72 -0.23
CA LEU A 297 9.12 -10.22 -1.52
C LEU A 297 9.68 -11.64 -1.47
N SER A 298 9.99 -12.16 -0.28
CA SER A 298 10.65 -13.46 -0.13
C SER A 298 9.65 -14.62 -0.23
N THR A 299 10.06 -15.69 -0.90
CA THR A 299 9.36 -16.98 -0.89
C THR A 299 9.60 -17.72 0.43
N SER A 300 8.72 -18.65 0.81
CA SER A 300 8.89 -19.48 2.02
C SER A 300 10.22 -20.25 2.02
N LYS A 301 10.72 -20.67 0.84
CA LYS A 301 12.05 -21.30 0.72
C LYS A 301 13.18 -20.32 1.05
N GLN A 302 13.10 -19.08 0.58
CA GLN A 302 14.10 -18.05 0.86
C GLN A 302 14.08 -17.62 2.33
N ILE A 303 12.90 -17.46 2.91
CA ILE A 303 12.68 -17.20 4.34
C ILE A 303 13.42 -18.25 5.18
N ARG A 304 13.18 -19.54 4.91
CA ARG A 304 13.85 -20.65 5.60
C ARG A 304 15.37 -20.66 5.42
N SER A 305 15.86 -20.29 4.23
CA SER A 305 17.30 -20.29 3.94
C SER A 305 18.09 -19.11 4.54
N ASP A 306 17.41 -17.99 4.82
CA ASP A 306 18.02 -16.74 5.34
C ASP A 306 17.52 -16.47 6.77
N ASN A 307 17.47 -17.52 7.59
CA ASN A 307 16.85 -17.51 8.91
C ASN A 307 17.42 -16.42 9.85
N LYS A 308 18.74 -16.18 9.83
CA LYS A 308 19.39 -15.17 10.67
C LYS A 308 18.87 -13.77 10.36
N ARG A 309 18.75 -13.42 9.07
CA ARG A 309 18.20 -12.12 8.65
C ARG A 309 16.73 -12.06 9.03
N MET A 310 15.96 -13.11 8.72
CA MET A 310 14.53 -13.12 9.00
C MET A 310 14.22 -13.00 10.50
N ASN A 311 14.96 -13.68 11.36
CA ASN A 311 14.82 -13.58 12.81
C ASN A 311 15.05 -12.15 13.31
N LYS A 312 16.07 -11.45 12.77
CA LYS A 312 16.29 -10.03 13.07
C LYS A 312 15.08 -9.17 12.67
N ILE A 313 14.53 -9.41 11.49
CA ILE A 313 13.32 -8.71 11.01
C ILE A 313 12.15 -8.99 11.95
N LEU A 314 11.90 -10.26 12.30
CA LEU A 314 10.83 -10.67 13.20
C LEU A 314 10.95 -10.01 14.59
N ASN A 315 12.16 -9.92 15.16
CA ASN A 315 12.41 -9.22 16.43
C ASN A 315 12.00 -7.74 16.34
N GLN A 316 12.43 -7.05 15.28
CA GLN A 316 12.10 -5.63 15.06
C GLN A 316 10.59 -5.41 14.89
N LEU A 317 9.93 -6.26 14.09
CA LEU A 317 8.49 -6.17 13.88
C LEU A 317 7.70 -6.40 15.17
N LEU A 318 8.13 -7.36 16.00
CA LEU A 318 7.46 -7.62 17.27
C LEU A 318 7.67 -6.45 18.23
N GLN A 319 8.88 -5.90 18.30
CA GLN A 319 9.19 -4.73 19.13
C GLN A 319 8.31 -3.53 18.77
N ILE A 320 8.16 -3.21 17.48
CA ILE A 320 7.30 -2.12 17.02
C ILE A 320 5.84 -2.40 17.36
N THR A 321 5.40 -3.65 17.22
CA THR A 321 4.03 -4.06 17.58
C THR A 321 3.76 -3.88 19.07
N ILE A 322 4.73 -4.22 19.93
CA ILE A 322 4.63 -4.02 21.38
C ILE A 322 4.48 -2.52 21.70
N GLN A 323 5.38 -1.69 21.17
CA GLN A 323 5.34 -0.24 21.39
C GLN A 323 4.04 0.38 20.88
N ALA A 324 3.61 0.01 19.67
CA ALA A 324 2.36 0.49 19.09
C ALA A 324 1.13 0.05 19.89
N ALA A 325 1.18 -1.11 20.56
CA ALA A 325 0.07 -1.56 21.40
C ALA A 325 -0.12 -0.71 22.67
N GLU A 326 0.93 0.01 23.10
CA GLU A 326 0.94 0.86 24.30
C GLU A 326 0.50 2.30 24.03
N THR A 327 0.53 2.76 22.78
CA THR A 327 0.15 4.13 22.40
C THR A 327 -1.34 4.25 22.06
N GLU A 328 -1.90 5.44 22.29
CA GLU A 328 -3.31 5.74 22.00
C GLU A 328 -3.61 5.81 20.49
N ASP A 329 -2.66 6.29 19.69
CA ASP A 329 -2.75 6.36 18.23
C ASP A 329 -2.29 5.08 17.52
N HIS A 330 -1.92 4.07 18.30
CA HIS A 330 -1.44 2.77 17.84
C HIS A 330 -0.24 2.85 16.90
N ARG A 331 0.65 3.82 17.15
CA ARG A 331 1.90 4.01 16.43
C ARG A 331 3.09 3.66 17.31
N GLY A 332 4.02 2.88 16.75
CA GLY A 332 5.28 2.51 17.39
C GLY A 332 6.42 3.44 17.00
N GLU A 333 7.66 2.95 17.11
CA GLU A 333 8.84 3.65 16.61
C GLU A 333 8.69 4.08 15.14
N TYR A 334 9.28 5.23 14.81
CA TYR A 334 9.15 5.89 13.49
C TYR A 334 7.71 6.23 13.06
N ARG A 335 6.75 6.23 13.99
CA ARG A 335 5.32 6.52 13.75
C ARG A 335 4.62 5.52 12.84
N PHE A 336 5.14 4.31 12.69
CA PHE A 336 4.42 3.26 11.97
C PHE A 336 3.17 2.85 12.74
N HIS A 337 2.03 2.85 12.05
CA HIS A 337 0.81 2.27 12.60
C HIS A 337 0.99 0.75 12.74
N VAL A 338 0.37 0.15 13.76
CA VAL A 338 0.49 -1.29 14.05
C VAL A 338 0.10 -2.19 12.87
N SER A 339 -0.71 -1.70 11.93
CA SER A 339 -1.06 -2.42 10.68
C SER A 339 0.15 -2.83 9.85
N GLU A 340 1.22 -2.02 9.82
CA GLU A 340 2.39 -2.28 8.97
C GLU A 340 3.11 -3.57 9.38
N PRO A 341 3.59 -3.73 10.64
CA PRO A 341 4.23 -4.97 11.05
C PRO A 341 3.27 -6.17 11.03
N LEU A 342 1.98 -5.98 11.35
CA LEU A 342 0.98 -7.06 11.30
C LEU A 342 0.78 -7.62 9.90
N THR A 343 0.82 -6.75 8.88
CA THR A 343 0.72 -7.18 7.48
C THR A 343 1.90 -8.06 7.11
N VAL A 344 3.11 -7.69 7.51
CA VAL A 344 4.30 -8.50 7.27
C VAL A 344 4.24 -9.82 8.04
N PHE A 345 3.74 -9.83 9.28
CA PHE A 345 3.53 -11.08 10.02
C PHE A 345 2.56 -12.02 9.33
N SER A 346 1.44 -11.54 8.79
CA SER A 346 0.49 -12.39 8.07
C SER A 346 1.15 -13.16 6.92
N LYS A 347 2.10 -12.53 6.23
CA LYS A 347 2.90 -13.14 5.16
C LYS A 347 3.89 -14.15 5.69
N LEU A 348 4.60 -13.80 6.77
CA LEU A 348 5.66 -14.64 7.33
C LEU A 348 5.12 -15.85 8.10
N PHE A 349 3.94 -15.75 8.71
CA PHE A 349 3.32 -16.81 9.52
C PHE A 349 2.65 -17.91 8.69
N VAL A 350 2.75 -17.84 7.36
CA VAL A 350 2.53 -19.00 6.48
C VAL A 350 3.63 -20.05 6.68
N ASP A 351 4.80 -19.65 7.17
CA ASP A 351 5.90 -20.54 7.55
C ASP A 351 5.91 -20.79 9.07
N ASP A 352 5.70 -22.05 9.46
CA ASP A 352 5.61 -22.47 10.86
C ASP A 352 6.85 -22.12 11.70
N HIS A 353 8.03 -22.11 11.08
CA HIS A 353 9.27 -21.73 11.76
C HIS A 353 9.25 -20.25 12.15
N SER A 354 8.78 -19.37 11.28
CA SER A 354 8.67 -17.93 11.55
C SER A 354 7.65 -17.65 12.66
N LEU A 355 6.50 -18.34 12.64
CA LEU A 355 5.50 -18.27 13.69
C LEU A 355 6.07 -18.74 15.04
N GLU A 356 6.72 -19.91 15.06
CA GLU A 356 7.34 -20.46 16.27
C GLU A 356 8.44 -19.55 16.82
N TYR A 357 9.22 -18.94 15.93
CA TYR A 357 10.25 -18.00 16.34
C TYR A 357 9.63 -16.79 17.06
N VAL A 358 8.61 -16.16 16.48
CA VAL A 358 7.95 -14.99 17.11
C VAL A 358 7.33 -15.34 18.46
N LEU A 359 6.62 -16.47 18.54
CA LEU A 359 5.92 -16.82 19.77
C LEU A 359 6.87 -17.26 20.89
N SER A 360 7.98 -17.91 20.56
CA SER A 360 8.78 -18.64 21.55
C SER A 360 10.22 -18.12 21.73
N HIS A 361 10.77 -17.38 20.75
CA HIS A 361 12.21 -17.09 20.68
C HIS A 361 12.57 -15.65 20.31
N ALA A 362 11.60 -14.81 19.93
CA ALA A 362 11.88 -13.44 19.54
C ALA A 362 12.51 -12.66 20.69
N GLU A 363 13.53 -11.86 20.38
CA GLU A 363 14.27 -11.05 21.34
C GLU A 363 13.66 -9.64 21.36
N THR A 364 12.91 -9.32 22.42
CA THR A 364 12.22 -8.03 22.59
C THR A 364 12.49 -7.43 23.97
N ASP A 365 12.26 -6.13 24.11
CA ASP A 365 12.28 -5.42 25.39
C ASP A 365 10.94 -4.70 25.61
N PRO A 366 10.06 -5.19 26.51
CA PRO A 366 10.26 -6.35 27.39
C PRO A 366 10.26 -7.69 26.65
N GLN A 367 10.96 -8.68 27.21
CA GLN A 367 10.94 -10.05 26.69
C GLN A 367 9.56 -10.66 26.93
N LEU A 368 8.87 -11.03 25.85
CA LEU A 368 7.58 -11.70 25.94
C LEU A 368 7.74 -13.22 25.92
N ASP A 369 6.90 -13.91 26.68
CA ASP A 369 6.72 -15.35 26.56
C ASP A 369 5.58 -15.67 25.57
N ILE A 370 5.40 -16.96 25.26
CA ILE A 370 4.36 -17.42 24.32
C ILE A 370 2.96 -16.93 24.73
N THR A 371 2.66 -16.94 26.03
CA THR A 371 1.33 -16.54 26.53
C THR A 371 1.10 -15.04 26.32
N SER A 372 2.10 -14.24 26.65
CA SER A 372 2.06 -12.78 26.54
C SER A 372 2.00 -12.34 25.08
N THR A 373 2.72 -13.03 24.19
CA THR A 373 2.70 -12.76 22.74
C THR A 373 1.34 -13.09 22.12
N ILE A 374 0.74 -14.24 22.46
CA ILE A 374 -0.62 -14.58 22.01
C ILE A 374 -1.63 -13.56 22.56
N ASN A 375 -1.52 -13.19 23.84
CA ASN A 375 -2.40 -12.20 24.46
C ASN A 375 -2.22 -10.80 23.85
N LEU A 376 -1.02 -10.42 23.42
CA LEU A 376 -0.78 -9.18 22.68
C LEU A 376 -1.64 -9.14 21.41
N PHE A 377 -1.59 -10.18 20.58
CA PHE A 377 -2.40 -10.25 19.36
C PHE A 377 -3.90 -10.30 19.64
N ILE A 378 -4.34 -11.05 20.66
CA ILE A 378 -5.76 -11.07 21.06
C ILE A 378 -6.20 -9.68 21.53
N ASN A 379 -5.41 -9.01 22.38
CA ASN A 379 -5.78 -7.70 22.91
C ASN A 379 -5.85 -6.64 21.81
N LEU A 380 -4.92 -6.65 20.86
CA LEU A 380 -4.98 -5.80 19.67
C LEU A 380 -6.24 -6.10 18.85
N PHE A 381 -6.55 -7.37 18.59
CA PHE A 381 -7.78 -7.75 17.89
C PHE A 381 -9.02 -7.20 18.61
N MET A 382 -9.08 -7.32 19.93
CA MET A 382 -10.20 -6.83 20.73
C MET A 382 -10.34 -5.30 20.72
N LYS A 383 -9.24 -4.55 20.51
CA LYS A 383 -9.28 -3.09 20.30
C LYS A 383 -9.90 -2.72 18.94
N PHE A 384 -9.49 -3.40 17.88
CA PHE A 384 -9.92 -3.07 16.50
C PHE A 384 -11.20 -3.77 16.04
N ARG A 385 -11.74 -4.73 16.81
CA ARG A 385 -12.94 -5.50 16.40
C ARG A 385 -14.21 -4.67 16.19
N ASN A 386 -14.27 -3.40 16.58
CA ASN A 386 -15.45 -2.57 16.34
C ASN A 386 -15.40 -1.88 14.98
N ALA A 387 -14.24 -1.89 14.31
CA ALA A 387 -13.99 -1.28 13.01
C ALA A 387 -14.92 -1.80 11.89
N PHE A 388 -15.58 -2.94 12.10
CA PHE A 388 -16.58 -3.49 11.18
C PHE A 388 -17.81 -2.60 11.03
N THR A 389 -18.19 -1.91 12.11
CA THR A 389 -19.33 -0.98 12.10
C THR A 389 -18.95 0.41 11.59
N GLU A 390 -17.65 0.68 11.48
CA GLU A 390 -17.10 1.97 11.12
C GLU A 390 -16.59 2.00 9.67
N LYS A 391 -16.53 3.19 9.06
CA LYS A 391 -16.00 3.36 7.69
C LYS A 391 -14.48 3.53 7.66
N ASN A 392 -13.77 3.12 8.71
CA ASN A 392 -12.32 3.29 8.81
C ASN A 392 -11.59 2.10 8.16
N GLN A 393 -11.10 2.30 6.94
CA GLN A 393 -10.36 1.29 6.16
C GLN A 393 -9.10 0.79 6.89
N LEU A 394 -8.32 1.70 7.50
CA LEU A 394 -7.08 1.32 8.18
C LEU A 394 -7.33 0.34 9.33
N GLU A 395 -8.40 0.55 10.09
CA GLU A 395 -8.76 -0.34 11.19
C GLU A 395 -9.33 -1.67 10.71
N GLN A 396 -10.11 -1.68 9.62
CA GLN A 396 -10.60 -2.92 8.97
C GLN A 396 -9.43 -3.77 8.47
N PHE A 397 -8.47 -3.15 7.79
CA PHE A 397 -7.24 -3.79 7.35
C PHE A 397 -6.44 -4.37 8.52
N THR A 398 -6.29 -3.58 9.61
CA THR A 398 -5.60 -4.02 10.83
C THR A 398 -6.27 -5.23 11.46
N CYS A 399 -7.61 -5.22 11.54
CA CYS A 399 -8.38 -6.31 12.09
C CYS A 399 -8.26 -7.58 11.22
N THR A 400 -8.28 -7.42 9.90
CA THR A 400 -8.07 -8.52 8.93
C THR A 400 -6.70 -9.18 9.13
N ALA A 401 -5.64 -8.39 9.25
CA ALA A 401 -4.30 -8.91 9.50
C ALA A 401 -4.22 -9.70 10.83
N LEU A 402 -4.82 -9.17 11.91
CA LEU A 402 -4.86 -9.82 13.22
C LEU A 402 -5.62 -11.14 13.20
N LEU A 403 -6.77 -11.21 12.52
CA LEU A 403 -7.53 -12.45 12.37
C LEU A 403 -6.73 -13.52 11.64
N ASN A 404 -6.02 -13.15 10.57
CA ASN A 404 -5.17 -14.09 9.84
C ASN A 404 -3.98 -14.57 10.69
N ILE A 405 -3.36 -13.71 11.49
CA ILE A 405 -2.33 -14.11 12.47
C ILE A 405 -2.91 -15.10 13.50
N LEU A 406 -4.06 -14.79 14.08
CA LEU A 406 -4.72 -15.65 15.08
C LEU A 406 -5.17 -16.98 14.46
N TRP A 407 -5.54 -16.98 13.19
CA TRP A 407 -5.83 -18.19 12.44
C TRP A 407 -4.57 -19.03 12.23
N SER A 408 -3.43 -18.46 11.83
CA SER A 408 -2.13 -19.15 11.81
C SER A 408 -1.78 -19.77 13.16
N ILE A 409 -1.99 -19.05 14.27
CA ILE A 409 -1.78 -19.58 15.63
C ILE A 409 -2.70 -20.77 15.91
N SER A 410 -3.96 -20.73 15.46
CA SER A 410 -4.95 -21.79 15.73
C SER A 410 -4.64 -23.14 15.06
N PHE A 411 -3.83 -23.16 13.98
CA PHE A 411 -3.37 -24.41 13.35
C PHE A 411 -2.45 -25.22 14.27
N GLN A 412 -1.78 -24.56 15.22
CA GLN A 412 -0.78 -25.20 16.08
C GLN A 412 -1.45 -25.76 17.35
N ASP A 413 -1.55 -27.09 17.44
CA ASP A 413 -2.24 -27.79 18.54
C ASP A 413 -1.84 -27.32 19.94
N ARG A 414 -0.55 -27.04 20.14
CA ARG A 414 0.02 -26.55 21.41
C ARG A 414 -0.51 -25.18 21.85
N TYR A 415 -1.08 -24.37 20.96
CA TYR A 415 -1.62 -23.05 21.27
C TYR A 415 -3.14 -23.02 21.34
N LYS A 416 -3.84 -24.06 20.84
CA LYS A 416 -5.31 -24.14 20.83
C LYS A 416 -5.90 -23.94 22.23
N THR A 417 -5.35 -24.58 23.26
CA THR A 417 -5.84 -24.45 24.64
C THR A 417 -5.79 -23.00 25.14
N LYS A 418 -4.77 -22.22 24.75
CA LYS A 418 -4.65 -20.81 25.17
C LYS A 418 -5.72 -19.94 24.50
N LEU A 419 -5.97 -20.17 23.21
CA LEU A 419 -7.04 -19.50 22.48
C LEU A 419 -8.43 -19.86 23.06
N GLN A 420 -8.65 -21.14 23.35
CA GLN A 420 -9.91 -21.64 23.92
C GLN A 420 -10.22 -21.10 25.31
N GLN A 421 -9.20 -20.79 26.11
CA GLN A 421 -9.37 -20.23 27.46
C GLN A 421 -9.88 -18.78 27.45
N ASN A 422 -9.70 -18.05 26.35
CA ASN A 422 -10.15 -16.67 26.23
C ASN A 422 -11.60 -16.60 25.70
N LYS A 423 -12.56 -16.54 26.63
CA LYS A 423 -13.99 -16.51 26.30
C LYS A 423 -14.40 -15.28 25.50
N ASP A 424 -13.83 -14.12 25.78
CA ASP A 424 -14.19 -12.87 25.11
C ASP A 424 -13.73 -12.89 23.64
N PHE A 425 -12.54 -13.43 23.41
CA PHE A 425 -12.03 -13.72 22.07
C PHE A 425 -12.96 -14.69 21.32
N LEU A 426 -13.29 -15.85 21.91
CA LEU A 426 -14.18 -16.82 21.27
C LEU A 426 -15.56 -16.25 20.95
N ASN A 427 -16.14 -15.46 21.86
CA ASN A 427 -17.43 -14.81 21.62
C ASN A 427 -17.34 -13.84 20.43
N ALA A 428 -16.25 -13.06 20.33
CA ALA A 428 -16.04 -12.15 19.21
C ALA A 428 -15.87 -12.91 17.88
N ILE A 429 -15.09 -13.99 17.85
CA ILE A 429 -14.92 -14.82 16.65
C ILE A 429 -16.23 -15.48 16.22
N ASN A 430 -17.03 -15.99 17.15
CA ASN A 430 -18.35 -16.56 16.84
C ASN A 430 -19.29 -15.51 16.23
N SER A 431 -19.30 -14.29 16.75
CA SER A 431 -20.10 -13.21 16.15
C SER A 431 -19.69 -12.92 14.71
N LEU A 432 -18.37 -12.86 14.43
CA LEU A 432 -17.84 -12.58 13.08
C LEU A 432 -18.08 -13.72 12.08
N ALA A 433 -18.09 -14.96 12.55
CA ALA A 433 -18.39 -16.12 11.70
C ALA A 433 -19.87 -16.18 11.26
N ILE A 434 -20.78 -15.64 12.08
CA ILE A 434 -22.24 -15.65 11.84
C ILE A 434 -22.68 -14.45 10.99
N ASP A 435 -21.90 -13.38 10.97
CA ASP A 435 -22.29 -12.13 10.30
C ASP A 435 -22.22 -12.27 8.76
N ASN A 436 -23.40 -12.33 8.15
CA ASN A 436 -23.59 -12.66 6.73
C ASN A 436 -23.83 -11.42 5.85
N GLY A 437 -23.67 -10.17 6.34
CA GLY A 437 -24.27 -9.06 5.59
C GLY A 437 -23.86 -7.61 5.87
N GLU A 438 -22.93 -7.28 6.77
CA GLU A 438 -22.44 -5.91 6.81
C GLU A 438 -21.40 -5.70 5.70
N LYS A 439 -21.59 -4.62 4.92
CA LYS A 439 -20.74 -4.24 3.78
C LYS A 439 -19.32 -3.99 4.26
N ILE A 440 -18.52 -5.06 4.32
CA ILE A 440 -17.06 -4.97 4.31
C ILE A 440 -16.72 -4.12 3.08
N VAL A 441 -16.01 -3.02 3.30
CA VAL A 441 -15.57 -2.16 2.21
C VAL A 441 -14.73 -3.02 1.27
N ASP A 442 -14.84 -2.81 -0.06
CA ASP A 442 -13.97 -3.45 -1.05
C ASP A 442 -12.51 -3.02 -0.82
N GLU A 443 -11.87 -3.60 0.20
CA GLU A 443 -10.48 -3.41 0.55
C GLU A 443 -9.67 -4.56 -0.04
N TYR A 444 -8.49 -4.23 -0.54
CA TYR A 444 -7.60 -5.22 -1.09
C TYR A 444 -7.10 -6.15 0.03
N VAL A 445 -7.35 -7.45 -0.13
CA VAL A 445 -6.81 -8.52 0.72
C VAL A 445 -5.68 -9.21 -0.04
N SER A 446 -4.47 -9.19 0.52
CA SER A 446 -3.31 -9.87 -0.08
C SER A 446 -3.53 -11.39 -0.15
N ARG A 447 -2.92 -12.09 -1.12
CA ARG A 447 -2.93 -13.57 -1.24
C ARG A 447 -2.47 -14.29 0.04
N SER A 448 -1.74 -13.63 0.95
CA SER A 448 -1.36 -14.21 2.24
C SER A 448 -2.37 -14.00 3.36
N MET A 449 -3.49 -13.33 3.07
CA MET A 449 -4.60 -13.13 4.00
C MET A 449 -5.88 -13.67 3.38
N GLU A 450 -6.78 -14.20 4.20
CA GLU A 450 -8.15 -14.49 3.83
C GLU A 450 -9.10 -13.42 4.37
N SER A 451 -10.32 -13.42 3.84
CA SER A 451 -11.38 -12.57 4.36
C SER A 451 -11.64 -12.84 5.84
N MET A 452 -12.13 -11.81 6.55
CA MET A 452 -12.37 -11.88 7.99
C MET A 452 -13.31 -13.02 8.38
N THR A 453 -14.42 -13.18 7.65
CA THR A 453 -15.38 -14.27 7.87
C THR A 453 -14.75 -15.64 7.67
N LYS A 454 -13.88 -15.80 6.65
CA LYS A 454 -13.20 -17.06 6.40
C LYS A 454 -12.13 -17.36 7.45
N ALA A 455 -11.33 -16.37 7.83
CA ALA A 455 -10.37 -16.50 8.92
C ALA A 455 -11.06 -16.83 10.25
N ALA A 456 -12.19 -16.18 10.57
CA ALA A 456 -12.99 -16.46 11.77
C ALA A 456 -13.55 -17.90 11.76
N ASN A 457 -14.14 -18.34 10.64
CA ASN A 457 -14.60 -19.72 10.47
C ASN A 457 -13.44 -20.72 10.58
N GLY A 458 -12.28 -20.41 10.01
CA GLY A 458 -11.07 -21.22 10.09
C GLY A 458 -10.55 -21.36 11.52
N ILE A 459 -10.55 -20.27 12.31
CA ILE A 459 -10.22 -20.30 13.73
C ILE A 459 -11.19 -21.24 14.47
N LEU A 460 -12.51 -21.07 14.30
CA LEU A 460 -13.49 -21.91 14.97
C LEU A 460 -13.35 -23.38 14.58
N TYR A 461 -13.12 -23.66 13.31
CA TYR A 461 -12.87 -25.01 12.81
C TYR A 461 -11.66 -25.63 13.54
N ASN A 462 -10.52 -24.94 13.53
CA ASN A 462 -9.28 -25.42 14.15
C ASN A 462 -9.41 -25.59 15.68
N LEU A 463 -10.17 -24.73 16.35
CA LEU A 463 -10.40 -24.81 17.80
C LEU A 463 -11.45 -25.85 18.19
N ASN A 464 -12.41 -26.15 17.32
CA ASN A 464 -13.46 -27.15 17.57
C ASN A 464 -13.01 -28.58 17.22
N GLU A 465 -11.86 -28.77 16.55
CA GLU A 465 -11.22 -30.08 16.33
C GLU A 465 -10.77 -30.80 17.62
N ILE A 466 -11.00 -30.23 18.80
CA ILE A 466 -10.84 -30.91 20.09
C ILE A 466 -12.19 -30.92 20.83
N SER A 467 -13.24 -31.49 20.23
CA SER A 467 -14.39 -32.04 20.97
C SER A 467 -15.37 -32.81 20.09
N ASP A 468 -14.91 -33.84 19.39
CA ASP A 468 -15.80 -34.98 19.22
C ASP A 468 -15.00 -36.27 19.13
N GLY A 469 -15.17 -37.11 20.15
CA GLY A 469 -14.89 -38.55 20.12
C GLY A 469 -15.81 -39.29 19.14
N ARG A 470 -16.09 -38.69 17.99
CA ARG A 470 -16.76 -39.26 16.84
C ARG A 470 -15.75 -39.29 15.69
N LYS A 471 -14.75 -40.15 15.86
CA LYS A 471 -14.54 -41.15 14.80
C LYS A 471 -15.90 -41.80 14.60
N THR A 472 -16.72 -41.23 13.71
CA THR A 472 -17.76 -42.02 13.09
C THR A 472 -17.05 -43.25 12.57
N ASP A 473 -17.59 -44.42 12.88
CA ASP A 473 -17.18 -45.70 12.34
C ASP A 473 -17.33 -45.66 10.81
N ILE A 474 -16.46 -44.90 10.15
CA ILE A 474 -16.19 -45.00 8.74
C ILE A 474 -15.38 -46.27 8.68
N VAL A 475 -16.07 -47.33 8.26
CA VAL A 475 -15.54 -48.58 7.73
C VAL A 475 -14.05 -48.42 7.43
N ASP A 476 -13.23 -49.15 8.18
CA ASP A 476 -11.82 -49.45 7.88
C ASP A 476 -11.75 -50.08 6.48
N CYS A 477 -11.96 -49.27 5.45
CA CYS A 477 -11.50 -49.54 4.11
C CYS A 477 -10.01 -49.23 4.20
N HIS A 478 -9.25 -50.20 4.69
CA HIS A 478 -7.80 -50.23 4.58
C HIS A 478 -7.40 -50.07 3.10
N LEU A 479 -7.34 -48.82 2.61
CA LEU A 479 -6.63 -48.44 1.41
C LEU A 479 -5.16 -48.38 1.80
N VAL A 480 -4.61 -49.56 2.11
CA VAL A 480 -3.17 -49.75 2.26
C VAL A 480 -2.52 -49.30 0.95
N PRO A 481 -1.47 -48.47 0.97
CA PRO A 481 -0.63 -48.29 -0.20
C PRO A 481 0.04 -49.65 -0.47
N ASN A 482 -0.55 -50.46 -1.34
CA ASN A 482 0.06 -51.71 -1.75
C ASN A 482 1.33 -51.40 -2.55
N SER A 483 2.45 -51.65 -1.90
CA SER A 483 3.77 -51.81 -2.48
C SER A 483 3.73 -52.88 -3.58
N GLY A 484 3.92 -52.46 -4.83
CA GLY A 484 4.19 -53.37 -5.96
C GLY A 484 3.23 -53.21 -7.13
N GLY A 485 3.51 -52.24 -8.01
CA GLY A 485 2.84 -52.02 -9.29
C GLY A 485 2.24 -50.62 -9.39
N GLU A 486 2.80 -49.76 -10.23
CA GLU A 486 2.34 -48.38 -10.48
C GLU A 486 0.93 -48.37 -11.09
N LYS A 487 -0.08 -48.42 -10.23
CA LYS A 487 -1.44 -48.08 -10.64
C LYS A 487 -1.51 -46.56 -10.89
N PRO A 488 -2.24 -46.11 -11.93
CA PRO A 488 -2.50 -44.69 -12.09
C PRO A 488 -3.21 -44.15 -10.85
N MET A 489 -2.87 -42.93 -10.43
CA MET A 489 -3.40 -42.28 -9.25
C MET A 489 -4.33 -41.13 -9.64
N ILE A 490 -5.49 -41.07 -9.00
CA ILE A 490 -6.47 -39.98 -9.17
C ILE A 490 -6.49 -39.16 -7.90
N MET A 491 -6.16 -37.87 -7.98
CA MET A 491 -6.37 -36.92 -6.89
C MET A 491 -7.77 -36.33 -6.96
N ILE A 492 -8.45 -36.25 -5.82
CA ILE A 492 -9.72 -35.52 -5.70
C ILE A 492 -9.44 -34.20 -5.00
N SER A 493 -9.68 -33.10 -5.71
CA SER A 493 -9.61 -31.74 -5.16
C SER A 493 -11.03 -31.23 -4.94
N TYR A 494 -11.34 -30.78 -3.72
CA TYR A 494 -12.69 -30.42 -3.31
C TYR A 494 -12.61 -29.45 -2.12
N ALA A 495 -13.70 -28.71 -1.87
CA ALA A 495 -13.85 -27.95 -0.63
C ALA A 495 -14.48 -28.83 0.46
N HIS A 496 -14.00 -28.72 1.70
CA HIS A 496 -14.44 -29.56 2.83
C HIS A 496 -15.94 -29.49 3.13
N GLY A 497 -16.62 -28.37 2.79
CA GLY A 497 -18.08 -28.28 2.85
C GLY A 497 -18.81 -29.34 2.02
N ASN A 498 -18.15 -29.90 1.00
CA ASN A 498 -18.69 -30.95 0.14
C ASN A 498 -18.33 -32.38 0.60
N ASN A 499 -17.81 -32.57 1.82
CA ASN A 499 -17.48 -33.89 2.39
C ASN A 499 -18.55 -34.96 2.12
N PRO A 500 -19.87 -34.71 2.35
CA PRO A 500 -20.89 -35.74 2.13
C PRO A 500 -21.01 -36.22 0.68
N PHE A 501 -20.73 -35.34 -0.30
CA PHE A 501 -20.70 -35.73 -1.71
C PHE A 501 -19.39 -36.45 -2.04
N CYS A 502 -18.27 -35.93 -1.53
CA CYS A 502 -16.95 -36.54 -1.70
C CYS A 502 -16.91 -37.97 -1.16
N ASP A 503 -17.59 -38.25 -0.05
CA ASP A 503 -17.73 -39.60 0.53
C ASP A 503 -18.42 -40.57 -0.42
N LYS A 504 -19.55 -40.15 -0.99
CA LYS A 504 -20.28 -40.97 -1.98
C LYS A 504 -19.42 -41.24 -3.20
N LEU A 505 -18.71 -40.22 -3.67
CA LEU A 505 -17.79 -40.34 -4.80
C LEU A 505 -16.64 -41.31 -4.51
N LEU A 506 -16.03 -41.22 -3.32
CA LEU A 506 -14.99 -42.16 -2.88
C LEU A 506 -15.50 -43.59 -2.81
N VAL A 507 -16.72 -43.82 -2.33
CA VAL A 507 -17.33 -45.16 -2.30
C VAL A 507 -17.48 -45.71 -3.72
N GLU A 508 -17.98 -44.91 -4.66
CA GLU A 508 -18.14 -45.34 -6.05
C GLU A 508 -16.80 -45.59 -6.76
N LEU A 509 -15.82 -44.70 -6.58
CA LEU A 509 -14.48 -44.86 -7.12
C LEU A 509 -13.73 -46.03 -6.46
N GLY A 510 -13.95 -46.25 -5.16
CA GLY A 510 -13.39 -47.35 -4.39
C GLY A 510 -13.81 -48.73 -4.91
N LYS A 511 -15.01 -48.86 -5.50
CA LYS A 511 -15.44 -50.09 -6.22
C LYS A 511 -14.51 -50.45 -7.39
N LYS A 512 -13.68 -49.51 -7.85
CA LYS A 512 -12.70 -49.66 -8.93
C LYS A 512 -11.25 -49.57 -8.44
N GLY A 513 -10.99 -49.67 -7.13
CA GLY A 513 -9.64 -49.54 -6.54
C GLY A 513 -8.62 -50.61 -7.01
N ASN A 514 -9.06 -51.63 -7.74
CA ASN A 514 -8.17 -52.55 -8.44
C ASN A 514 -7.51 -51.90 -9.68
N LEU A 515 -8.10 -50.87 -10.28
CA LEU A 515 -7.64 -50.21 -11.50
C LEU A 515 -6.76 -48.98 -11.24
N PHE A 516 -7.03 -48.23 -10.17
CA PHE A 516 -6.32 -46.99 -9.84
C PHE A 516 -6.26 -46.78 -8.33
N GLY A 517 -5.31 -45.95 -7.89
CA GLY A 517 -5.27 -45.40 -6.53
C GLY A 517 -6.04 -44.09 -6.44
N ILE A 518 -6.50 -43.73 -5.24
CA ILE A 518 -7.15 -42.44 -4.98
C ILE A 518 -6.33 -41.69 -3.95
N TRP A 519 -5.89 -40.49 -4.32
CA TRP A 519 -5.27 -39.54 -3.42
C TRP A 519 -6.32 -38.52 -2.97
N ILE A 520 -6.44 -38.32 -1.66
CA ILE A 520 -7.31 -37.31 -1.07
C ILE A 520 -6.69 -36.83 0.23
N ASP A 521 -6.77 -35.52 0.46
CA ASP A 521 -6.14 -34.83 1.59
C ASP A 521 -6.38 -35.51 2.94
N ARG A 522 -7.62 -35.82 3.31
CA ARG A 522 -7.97 -36.45 4.59
C ARG A 522 -7.34 -37.83 4.84
N ASN A 523 -6.89 -38.53 3.80
CA ASN A 523 -6.24 -39.83 3.94
C ASN A 523 -4.71 -39.72 3.97
N TYR A 524 -4.15 -38.64 3.41
CA TYR A 524 -2.71 -38.49 3.15
C TYR A 524 -2.07 -37.31 3.90
N CYS A 525 -2.88 -36.40 4.42
CA CYS A 525 -2.48 -35.24 5.20
C CYS A 525 -2.91 -35.49 6.64
N SER A 526 -2.03 -36.10 7.44
CA SER A 526 -2.16 -36.17 8.89
C SER A 526 -1.72 -34.86 9.53
N SER A 527 -2.31 -34.51 10.69
CA SER A 527 -2.25 -33.20 11.37
C SER A 527 -0.85 -32.67 11.77
N ASN A 528 0.24 -33.37 11.49
CA ASN A 528 1.60 -33.03 11.93
C ASN A 528 2.60 -32.74 10.79
N GLU A 529 2.18 -32.70 9.52
CA GLU A 529 3.07 -32.44 8.38
C GLU A 529 2.53 -31.31 7.51
N ASP A 530 3.42 -30.59 6.79
CA ASP A 530 3.10 -29.45 5.92
C ASP A 530 2.02 -29.85 4.89
N LEU A 531 0.79 -29.39 5.14
CA LEU A 531 -0.40 -29.71 4.37
C LEU A 531 -0.22 -29.30 2.89
N TRP A 532 0.40 -28.15 2.64
CA TRP A 532 0.59 -27.63 1.29
C TRP A 532 1.64 -28.41 0.52
N GLU A 533 2.72 -28.83 1.18
CA GLU A 533 3.72 -29.70 0.58
C GLU A 533 3.13 -31.07 0.21
N LYS A 534 2.24 -31.61 1.06
CA LYS A 534 1.51 -32.86 0.77
C LYS A 534 0.55 -32.73 -0.39
N ILE A 535 -0.20 -31.64 -0.46
CA ILE A 535 -1.09 -31.35 -1.59
C ILE A 535 -0.28 -31.22 -2.88
N ALA A 536 0.83 -30.47 -2.87
CA ALA A 536 1.72 -30.34 -4.02
C ALA A 536 2.32 -31.68 -4.45
N LEU A 537 2.68 -32.54 -3.49
CA LEU A 537 3.15 -33.89 -3.75
C LEU A 537 2.04 -34.76 -4.37
N GLY A 538 0.81 -34.68 -3.85
CA GLY A 538 -0.37 -35.35 -4.39
C GLY A 538 -0.65 -34.96 -5.85
N ILE A 539 -0.57 -33.66 -6.16
CA ILE A 539 -0.68 -33.13 -7.52
C ILE A 539 0.38 -33.75 -8.43
N LYS A 540 1.64 -33.79 -7.97
CA LYS A 540 2.77 -34.31 -8.75
C LYS A 540 2.70 -35.83 -8.98
N GLN A 541 2.17 -36.58 -8.02
CA GLN A 541 2.05 -38.03 -8.07
C GLN A 541 0.81 -38.52 -8.83
N SER A 542 -0.18 -37.64 -9.01
CA SER A 542 -1.44 -37.99 -9.65
C SER A 542 -1.35 -37.95 -11.16
N ASN A 543 -1.93 -38.96 -11.81
CA ASN A 543 -2.08 -39.01 -13.26
C ASN A 543 -3.32 -38.23 -13.72
N LEU A 544 -4.30 -38.05 -12.82
CA LEU A 544 -5.52 -37.32 -13.06
C LEU A 544 -5.91 -36.54 -11.80
N ILE A 545 -6.38 -35.31 -11.98
CA ILE A 545 -6.94 -34.50 -10.90
C ILE A 545 -8.42 -34.27 -11.21
N LEU A 546 -9.29 -34.71 -10.30
CA LEU A 546 -10.72 -34.48 -10.35
C LEU A 546 -11.08 -33.32 -9.43
N CYS A 547 -11.33 -32.16 -10.01
CA CYS A 547 -11.75 -30.97 -9.27
C CYS A 547 -13.28 -30.93 -9.12
N LEU A 548 -13.75 -30.95 -7.88
CA LEU A 548 -15.17 -30.83 -7.55
C LEU A 548 -15.51 -29.36 -7.30
N LEU A 549 -15.98 -28.70 -8.35
CA LEU A 549 -16.36 -27.29 -8.30
C LEU A 549 -17.77 -27.15 -7.71
N SER A 550 -17.88 -26.45 -6.59
CA SER A 550 -19.13 -26.00 -5.98
C SER A 550 -19.00 -24.55 -5.54
N GLN A 551 -20.07 -23.93 -5.04
CA GLN A 551 -20.00 -22.56 -4.54
C GLN A 551 -18.99 -22.45 -3.38
N ASP A 552 -18.90 -23.47 -2.53
CA ASP A 552 -17.91 -23.57 -1.44
C ASP A 552 -16.47 -23.80 -1.94
N TYR A 553 -16.28 -24.14 -3.22
CA TYR A 553 -14.95 -24.26 -3.81
C TYR A 553 -14.37 -22.89 -4.20
N TYR A 554 -15.24 -21.91 -4.45
CA TYR A 554 -14.86 -20.56 -4.84
C TYR A 554 -14.81 -19.58 -3.65
N ASN A 555 -15.37 -19.98 -2.51
CA ASN A 555 -15.34 -19.27 -1.24
C ASN A 555 -14.21 -19.83 -0.37
#